data_AF-A0A6J7MHY4-F1
#
_entry.id   AF-A0A6J7MHY4-F1
#
_cell.length_a   1.000
_cell.length_b   1.000
_cell.length_c   1.000
_cell.angle_alpha   90.00
_cell.angle_beta   90.00
_cell.angle_gamma   90.00
#
_symmetry.space_group_name_H-M   'P 1'
#
loop_
_entity.id
_entity.type
_entity.pdbx_description
1 polymer ?
#
loop_
_entity_poly.entity_id
_entity_poly.type
_entity_poly.pdbx_seq_one_letter_code
_entity_poly.pdbx_strand_id
1 'polypeptide(L)'
;MKESFVTKSLLLPGVLIETITPPLLIGFHLPRARLLEFFELAPPRVLVVMAPTGFGKTVLGAQWAMQHPDSTVWFNGTSSDTGSMMLHRMICAVRRILPDFADWYEVAPNVEARITQTIERMCSDLAVIGKPIDFIYDNMEVVPTINTPFIQTWASALPDNTRRLSLRKNPPLVSYSSQEDELAVKFLTANDLALTNVEISQLADSLGIDISETSAKNFLAKLQGWPAGITLLFDLLSKQNNLLLNNMDLRNYDPKLLREVAGQLSESRSMSDHQLDEIINRMIDKVFYGPRSRGGKSESLTAREAEILLALDSNVTLEVIATKLFISKNTLKTHLKNLYRKLDADSRDSAVAKARNLSLI
;
A
#
# COMPACT_ATOMS: atom_id res chain seq x y z
N MET A 1 0.53 51.34 10.38
CA MET A 1 -0.85 51.15 9.89
C MET A 1 -0.85 51.05 8.37
N LYS A 2 -0.76 49.82 7.86
CA LYS A 2 -1.67 49.24 6.87
C LYS A 2 -1.22 47.79 6.72
N GLU A 3 -1.73 46.98 7.63
CA GLU A 3 -1.85 45.54 7.43
C GLU A 3 -2.64 45.31 6.14
N SER A 4 -2.09 44.52 5.22
CA SER A 4 -2.86 43.90 4.15
C SER A 4 -2.69 42.38 4.28
N PHE A 5 -3.49 41.81 5.18
CA PHE A 5 -3.81 40.40 5.23
C PHE A 5 -4.41 39.95 3.90
N VAL A 6 -3.75 39.03 3.19
CA VAL A 6 -4.36 37.83 2.57
C VAL A 6 -3.27 36.76 2.42
N THR A 7 -2.88 36.09 3.51
CA THR A 7 -2.34 34.72 3.39
C THR A 7 -3.54 33.81 3.12
N LYS A 8 -3.95 33.72 1.85
CA LYS A 8 -4.92 32.71 1.41
C LYS A 8 -4.34 31.37 1.84
N SER A 9 -5.05 30.62 2.69
CA SER A 9 -4.65 29.27 3.06
C SER A 9 -4.37 28.49 1.78
N LEU A 10 -3.12 28.05 1.58
CA LEU A 10 -2.72 27.17 0.46
C LEU A 10 -3.58 25.89 0.44
N LEU A 11 -4.12 25.50 1.60
CA LEU A 11 -4.99 24.36 1.76
C LEU A 11 -6.47 24.77 1.70
N LEU A 12 -7.19 24.15 0.79
CA LEU A 12 -8.64 24.19 0.72
C LEU A 12 -9.27 23.37 1.86
N PRO A 13 -10.54 23.62 2.22
CA PRO A 13 -11.21 22.92 3.32
C PRO A 13 -11.19 21.40 3.15
N GLY A 14 -10.92 20.70 4.25
CA GLY A 14 -10.90 19.22 4.30
C GLY A 14 -9.64 18.56 3.72
N VAL A 15 -8.66 19.33 3.26
CA VAL A 15 -7.41 18.80 2.71
C VAL A 15 -6.43 18.47 3.83
N LEU A 16 -6.06 17.20 3.96
CA LEU A 16 -4.97 16.74 4.82
C LEU A 16 -3.65 16.76 4.04
N ILE A 17 -2.64 17.47 4.55
CA ILE A 17 -1.36 17.67 3.85
C ILE A 17 -0.62 16.35 3.54
N GLU A 18 -0.74 15.36 4.43
CA GLU A 18 -0.17 14.02 4.27
C GLU A 18 -0.70 13.28 3.04
N THR A 19 -1.90 13.64 2.59
CA THR A 19 -2.55 12.99 1.45
C THR A 19 -2.15 13.61 0.10
N ILE A 20 -1.39 14.70 0.12
CA ILE A 20 -0.91 15.44 -1.05
C ILE A 20 0.60 15.68 -1.02
N THR A 21 1.31 15.03 -0.10
CA THR A 21 2.76 15.15 0.07
C THR A 21 3.38 13.76 -0.08
N PRO A 22 4.48 13.62 -0.84
CA PRO A 22 5.24 12.38 -0.88
C PRO A 22 5.69 11.98 0.54
N PRO A 23 5.64 10.69 0.89
CA PRO A 23 6.15 10.24 2.19
C PRO A 23 7.65 10.49 2.29
N LEU A 24 8.10 10.96 3.45
CA LEU A 24 9.52 11.11 3.76
C LEU A 24 10.19 9.76 3.80
N LEU A 25 11.26 9.60 3.01
CA LEU A 25 12.10 8.42 3.06
C LEU A 25 13.14 8.60 4.17
N ILE A 26 12.99 7.83 5.25
CA ILE A 26 13.86 7.90 6.42
C ILE A 26 14.84 6.71 6.38
N GLY A 27 16.13 6.99 6.61
CA GLY A 27 17.18 5.97 6.65
C GLY A 27 17.70 5.57 5.27
N PHE A 28 18.43 4.45 5.20
CA PHE A 28 18.96 3.93 3.94
C PHE A 28 17.82 3.33 3.10
N HIS A 29 17.65 3.84 1.88
CA HIS A 29 16.83 3.23 0.85
C HIS A 29 17.72 2.81 -0.32
N LEU A 30 17.42 1.68 -0.94
CA LEU A 30 18.13 1.27 -2.14
C LEU A 30 17.60 2.04 -3.36
N PRO A 31 18.44 2.80 -4.10
CA PRO A 31 18.02 3.48 -5.31
C PRO A 31 17.53 2.49 -6.37
N ARG A 32 16.35 2.72 -6.96
CA ARG A 32 15.74 1.85 -7.96
C ARG A 32 15.92 2.40 -9.39
N ALA A 33 17.13 2.83 -9.76
CA ALA A 33 17.41 3.60 -10.97
C ALA A 33 16.83 2.97 -12.26
N ARG A 34 16.97 1.65 -12.44
CA ARG A 34 16.43 0.91 -13.59
C ARG A 34 14.90 0.97 -13.74
N LEU A 35 14.18 1.24 -12.64
CA LEU A 35 12.71 1.37 -12.66
C LEU A 35 12.28 2.80 -12.97
N LEU A 36 13.10 3.78 -12.59
CA LEU A 36 12.83 5.21 -12.79
C LEU A 36 13.21 5.69 -14.20
N GLU A 37 14.11 4.98 -14.89
CA GLU A 37 14.54 5.31 -16.26
C GLU A 37 13.36 5.48 -17.24
N PHE A 38 12.30 4.69 -17.09
CA PHE A 38 11.09 4.82 -17.92
C PHE A 38 10.35 6.15 -17.72
N PHE A 39 10.47 6.74 -16.54
CA PHE A 39 9.79 7.97 -16.17
C PHE A 39 10.65 9.21 -16.48
N GLU A 40 11.97 9.05 -16.62
CA GLU A 40 12.90 10.06 -17.16
C GLU A 40 12.59 10.45 -18.62
N LEU A 41 11.95 9.55 -19.37
CA LEU A 41 11.55 9.80 -20.76
C LEU A 41 10.61 11.01 -20.86
N ALA A 42 10.66 11.73 -21.99
CA ALA A 42 9.83 12.92 -22.20
C ALA A 42 8.31 12.57 -22.17
N PRO A 43 7.46 13.45 -21.60
CA PRO A 43 6.00 13.30 -21.60
C PRO A 43 5.40 13.43 -23.03
N PRO A 44 4.17 12.95 -23.27
CA PRO A 44 3.28 12.28 -22.32
C PRO A 44 3.72 10.84 -22.03
N ARG A 45 3.66 10.44 -20.75
CA ARG A 45 3.98 9.07 -20.32
C ARG A 45 3.06 8.60 -19.20
N VAL A 46 2.78 7.30 -19.20
CA VAL A 46 2.05 6.61 -18.14
C VAL A 46 2.86 5.42 -17.67
N LEU A 47 3.22 5.41 -16.40
CA LEU A 47 3.84 4.29 -15.72
C LEU A 47 2.85 3.72 -14.71
N VAL A 48 2.50 2.45 -14.87
CA VAL A 48 1.56 1.76 -13.99
C VAL A 48 2.34 0.71 -13.22
N VAL A 49 2.48 0.92 -11.91
CA VAL A 49 3.21 0.04 -11.01
C VAL A 49 2.22 -0.82 -10.23
N MET A 50 2.19 -2.10 -10.57
CA MET A 50 1.28 -3.10 -10.02
C MET A 50 2.04 -4.15 -9.23
N ALA A 51 1.90 -4.10 -7.91
CA ALA A 51 2.50 -5.10 -7.04
C ALA A 51 1.77 -5.16 -5.70
N PRO A 52 1.84 -6.28 -4.96
CA PRO A 52 1.35 -6.36 -3.59
C PRO A 52 2.01 -5.33 -2.66
N THR A 53 1.52 -5.21 -1.43
CA THR A 53 2.21 -4.41 -0.42
C THR A 53 3.64 -4.93 -0.19
N GLY A 54 4.54 -4.04 0.25
CA GLY A 54 5.92 -4.41 0.58
C GLY A 54 6.87 -4.51 -0.63
N PHE A 55 6.36 -4.41 -1.87
CA PHE A 55 7.22 -4.31 -3.07
C PHE A 55 7.86 -2.93 -3.28
N GLY A 56 7.64 -1.98 -2.38
CA GLY A 56 8.27 -0.67 -2.46
C GLY A 56 7.68 0.27 -3.51
N LYS A 57 6.41 0.07 -3.93
CA LYS A 57 5.73 0.97 -4.88
C LYS A 57 5.76 2.44 -4.42
N THR A 58 5.31 2.68 -3.18
CA THR A 58 5.33 4.00 -2.55
C THR A 58 6.74 4.55 -2.39
N VAL A 59 7.71 3.68 -2.07
CA VAL A 59 9.13 4.06 -2.00
C VAL A 59 9.66 4.51 -3.36
N LEU A 60 9.31 3.79 -4.44
CA LEU A 60 9.68 4.14 -5.81
C LEU A 60 9.13 5.52 -6.21
N GLY A 61 7.85 5.78 -5.95
CA GLY A 61 7.26 7.09 -6.22
C GLY A 61 7.90 8.20 -5.39
N ALA A 62 8.17 7.95 -4.10
CA ALA A 62 8.81 8.93 -3.24
C ALA A 62 10.27 9.21 -3.67
N GLN A 63 11.00 8.20 -4.18
CA GLN A 63 12.34 8.40 -4.74
C GLN A 63 12.29 9.32 -5.96
N TRP A 64 11.31 9.15 -6.84
CA TRP A 64 11.08 10.09 -7.94
C TRP A 64 10.80 11.50 -7.43
N ALA A 65 9.86 11.63 -6.50
CA ALA A 65 9.46 12.92 -5.95
C ALA A 65 10.63 13.69 -5.30
N MET A 66 11.55 12.96 -4.67
CA MET A 66 12.76 13.53 -4.07
C MET A 66 13.76 14.03 -5.12
N GLN A 67 13.84 13.37 -6.28
CA GLN A 67 14.70 13.78 -7.41
C GLN A 67 14.08 14.93 -8.21
N HIS A 68 12.75 15.01 -8.24
CA HIS A 68 11.98 15.95 -9.06
C HIS A 68 10.98 16.77 -8.22
N PRO A 69 11.42 17.50 -7.17
CA PRO A 69 10.51 18.17 -6.24
C PRO A 69 9.69 19.29 -6.89
N ASP A 70 10.21 19.91 -7.95
CA ASP A 70 9.59 21.07 -8.62
C ASP A 70 8.55 20.69 -9.70
N SER A 71 8.51 19.42 -10.12
CA SER A 71 7.53 18.90 -11.09
C SER A 71 6.56 17.90 -10.48
N THR A 72 6.82 17.39 -9.28
CA THR A 72 6.03 16.30 -8.71
C THR A 72 4.76 16.76 -7.99
N VAL A 73 3.63 16.24 -8.43
CA VAL A 73 2.33 16.36 -7.78
C VAL A 73 1.94 15.02 -7.18
N TRP A 74 1.87 14.94 -5.85
CA TRP A 74 1.52 13.70 -5.14
C TRP A 74 0.03 13.66 -4.76
N PHE A 75 -0.60 12.52 -4.94
CA PHE A 75 -1.98 12.29 -4.52
C PHE A 75 -2.16 10.88 -3.94
N ASN A 76 -2.59 10.78 -2.69
CA ASN A 76 -2.85 9.50 -2.01
C ASN A 76 -4.34 9.25 -1.79
N GLY A 77 -4.96 8.27 -2.45
CA GLY A 77 -6.40 7.99 -2.31
C GLY A 77 -6.84 7.65 -0.88
N THR A 78 -8.05 8.08 -0.50
CA THR A 78 -8.68 7.73 0.78
C THR A 78 -10.09 7.17 0.59
N SER A 79 -10.54 6.31 1.50
CA SER A 79 -11.88 5.72 1.43
C SER A 79 -13.01 6.69 1.77
N SER A 80 -12.68 7.87 2.29
CA SER A 80 -13.63 8.95 2.58
C SER A 80 -13.69 10.01 1.47
N ASP A 81 -12.94 9.83 0.37
CA ASP A 81 -12.90 10.79 -0.72
C ASP A 81 -14.29 10.96 -1.37
N THR A 82 -14.72 12.21 -1.48
CA THR A 82 -15.82 12.67 -2.35
C THR A 82 -15.24 13.40 -3.57
N GLY A 83 -16.03 13.62 -4.63
CA GLY A 83 -15.60 14.38 -5.80
C GLY A 83 -15.04 15.77 -5.46
N SER A 84 -15.74 16.51 -4.59
CA SER A 84 -15.29 17.80 -4.04
C SER A 84 -14.00 17.71 -3.22
N MET A 85 -13.85 16.71 -2.34
CA MET A 85 -12.61 16.51 -1.59
C MET A 85 -11.43 16.19 -2.51
N MET A 86 -11.63 15.30 -3.49
CA MET A 86 -10.61 14.98 -4.49
C MET A 86 -10.19 16.21 -5.29
N LEU A 87 -11.16 17.03 -5.72
CA LEU A 87 -10.90 18.27 -6.43
C LEU A 87 -10.06 19.25 -5.60
N HIS A 88 -10.46 19.49 -4.34
CA HIS A 88 -9.73 20.35 -3.42
C HIS A 88 -8.30 19.85 -3.22
N ARG A 89 -8.13 18.55 -2.99
CA ARG A 89 -6.83 17.91 -2.79
C ARG A 89 -5.97 18.01 -4.04
N MET A 90 -6.53 17.83 -5.23
CA MET A 90 -5.81 17.97 -6.50
C MET A 90 -5.30 19.40 -6.71
N ILE A 91 -6.16 20.40 -6.50
CA ILE A 91 -5.76 21.81 -6.56
C ILE A 91 -4.63 22.09 -5.56
N CYS A 92 -4.77 21.65 -4.31
CA CYS A 92 -3.75 21.87 -3.29
C CYS A 92 -2.45 21.13 -3.60
N ALA A 93 -2.52 19.92 -4.18
CA ALA A 93 -1.35 19.16 -4.57
C ALA A 93 -0.57 19.88 -5.68
N VAL A 94 -1.26 20.41 -6.70
CA VAL A 94 -0.64 21.22 -7.76
C VAL A 94 -0.07 22.53 -7.18
N ARG A 95 -0.77 23.16 -6.23
CA ARG A 95 -0.29 24.39 -5.57
C ARG A 95 1.03 24.24 -4.83
N ARG A 96 1.45 23.01 -4.51
CA ARG A 96 2.76 22.77 -3.90
C ARG A 96 3.92 23.11 -4.84
N ILE A 97 3.73 22.91 -6.14
CA ILE A 97 4.72 23.26 -7.17
C ILE A 97 4.39 24.59 -7.86
N LEU A 98 3.11 25.00 -7.84
CA LEU A 98 2.60 26.19 -8.52
C LEU A 98 1.65 26.97 -7.59
N PRO A 99 2.16 27.83 -6.69
CA PRO A 99 1.38 28.43 -5.60
C PRO A 99 0.08 29.13 -6.03
N ASP A 100 0.09 29.81 -7.18
CA ASP A 100 -1.03 30.59 -7.72
C ASP A 100 -1.98 29.75 -8.62
N PHE A 101 -1.78 28.42 -8.65
CA PHE A 101 -2.59 27.53 -9.48
C PHE A 101 -4.05 27.56 -9.07
N ALA A 102 -4.94 27.62 -10.06
CA ALA A 102 -6.40 27.68 -9.88
C ALA A 102 -6.84 28.80 -8.91
N ASP A 103 -6.23 29.98 -8.97
CA ASP A 103 -6.65 31.14 -8.15
C ASP A 103 -8.10 31.59 -8.39
N TRP A 104 -8.62 31.26 -9.58
CA TRP A 104 -10.01 31.42 -9.97
C TRP A 104 -10.97 30.44 -9.28
N TYR A 105 -10.45 29.41 -8.61
CA TYR A 105 -11.28 28.41 -7.95
C TYR A 105 -11.80 28.95 -6.61
N GLU A 106 -13.12 28.96 -6.47
CA GLU A 106 -13.83 29.33 -5.25
C GLU A 106 -14.62 28.13 -4.73
N VAL A 107 -14.53 27.89 -3.42
CA VAL A 107 -15.27 26.82 -2.76
C VAL A 107 -16.75 27.23 -2.71
N ALA A 108 -17.62 26.45 -3.36
CA ALA A 108 -19.05 26.71 -3.43
C ALA A 108 -19.87 25.49 -2.99
N PRO A 109 -21.11 25.67 -2.49
CA PRO A 109 -21.96 24.54 -2.08
C PRO A 109 -22.30 23.54 -3.20
N ASN A 110 -22.21 23.97 -4.47
CA ASN A 110 -22.58 23.19 -5.64
C ASN A 110 -21.39 22.71 -6.48
N VAL A 111 -20.21 22.55 -5.86
CA VAL A 111 -18.98 22.11 -6.55
C VAL A 111 -19.20 20.83 -7.37
N GLU A 112 -19.94 19.86 -6.83
CA GLU A 112 -20.22 18.57 -7.50
C GLU A 112 -20.83 18.74 -8.91
N ALA A 113 -21.71 19.74 -9.09
CA ALA A 113 -22.37 19.99 -10.37
C ALA A 113 -21.43 20.59 -11.44
N ARG A 114 -20.26 21.10 -11.04
CA ARG A 114 -19.29 21.78 -11.92
C ARG A 114 -17.93 21.07 -11.97
N ILE A 115 -17.82 19.88 -11.39
CA ILE A 115 -16.56 19.13 -11.32
C ILE A 115 -15.91 18.97 -12.69
N THR A 116 -16.67 18.52 -13.69
CA THR A 116 -16.15 18.28 -15.05
C THR A 116 -15.55 19.55 -15.66
N GLN A 117 -16.31 20.66 -15.64
CA GLN A 117 -15.86 21.96 -16.17
C GLN A 117 -14.64 22.49 -15.40
N THR A 118 -14.58 22.21 -14.09
CA THR A 118 -13.44 22.60 -13.24
C THR A 118 -12.19 21.81 -13.60
N ILE A 119 -12.32 20.50 -13.80
CA ILE A 119 -11.23 19.62 -14.25
C ILE A 119 -10.71 20.07 -15.61
N GLU A 120 -11.59 20.29 -16.59
CA GLU A 120 -11.21 20.72 -17.94
C GLU A 120 -10.43 22.04 -17.92
N ARG A 121 -10.88 23.01 -17.12
CA ARG A 121 -10.18 24.28 -16.94
C ARG A 121 -8.82 24.10 -16.25
N MET A 122 -8.74 23.30 -15.18
CA MET A 122 -7.48 22.99 -14.51
C MET A 122 -6.48 22.35 -15.48
N CYS A 123 -6.91 21.39 -16.28
CA CYS A 123 -6.05 20.74 -17.27
C CYS A 123 -5.62 21.69 -18.39
N SER A 124 -6.48 22.62 -18.81
CA SER A 124 -6.10 23.69 -19.75
C SER A 124 -5.03 24.61 -19.16
N ASP A 125 -5.16 25.00 -17.89
CA ASP A 125 -4.16 25.79 -17.19
C ASP A 125 -2.82 25.04 -17.09
N LEU A 126 -2.85 23.73 -16.78
CA LEU A 126 -1.65 22.88 -16.74
C LEU A 126 -0.94 22.79 -18.10
N ALA A 127 -1.69 22.82 -19.21
CA ALA A 127 -1.15 22.77 -20.55
C ALA A 127 -0.33 24.02 -20.91
N VAL A 128 -0.79 25.20 -20.46
CA VAL A 128 -0.16 26.51 -20.76
C VAL A 128 1.19 26.67 -20.07
N ILE A 129 1.44 25.96 -18.97
CA ILE A 129 2.70 26.03 -18.21
C ILE A 129 3.91 25.63 -19.06
N GLY A 130 3.73 24.68 -19.99
CA GLY A 130 4.77 24.26 -20.94
C GLY A 130 5.97 23.56 -20.30
N LYS A 131 5.88 23.13 -19.03
CA LYS A 131 6.90 22.34 -18.33
C LYS A 131 6.36 20.96 -17.96
N PRO A 132 7.23 19.93 -17.83
CA PRO A 132 6.81 18.61 -17.36
C PRO A 132 6.18 18.67 -15.97
N ILE A 133 5.07 17.96 -15.77
CA ILE A 133 4.40 17.80 -14.47
C ILE A 133 4.17 16.31 -14.23
N ASP A 134 4.70 15.80 -13.13
CA ASP A 134 4.70 14.39 -12.79
C ASP A 134 3.65 14.10 -11.72
N PHE A 135 2.51 13.54 -12.13
CA PHE A 135 1.47 13.12 -11.20
C PHE A 135 1.75 11.73 -10.66
N ILE A 136 1.95 11.62 -9.34
CA ILE A 136 2.08 10.35 -8.64
C ILE A 136 0.79 10.07 -7.86
N TYR A 137 0.09 9.02 -8.27
CA TYR A 137 -1.11 8.54 -7.61
C TYR A 137 -0.79 7.29 -6.79
N ASP A 138 -0.93 7.40 -5.47
CA ASP A 138 -0.79 6.27 -4.55
C ASP A 138 -2.15 5.86 -3.98
N ASN A 139 -2.29 4.57 -3.69
CA ASN A 139 -3.45 3.99 -3.02
C ASN A 139 -4.81 4.35 -3.64
N MET A 140 -4.90 4.52 -4.96
CA MET A 140 -6.16 4.91 -5.62
C MET A 140 -7.25 3.83 -5.53
N GLU A 141 -6.89 2.58 -5.25
CA GLU A 141 -7.85 1.49 -5.05
C GLU A 141 -8.82 1.66 -3.88
N VAL A 142 -8.48 2.51 -2.88
CA VAL A 142 -9.40 2.75 -1.75
C VAL A 142 -10.45 3.81 -2.05
N VAL A 143 -10.27 4.58 -3.14
CA VAL A 143 -11.21 5.64 -3.53
C VAL A 143 -12.56 5.01 -3.87
N PRO A 144 -13.68 5.51 -3.31
CA PRO A 144 -15.01 4.99 -3.61
C PRO A 144 -15.34 4.98 -5.10
N THR A 145 -15.93 3.89 -5.59
CA THR A 145 -16.25 3.70 -7.02
C THR A 145 -17.24 4.74 -7.56
N ILE A 146 -18.03 5.39 -6.71
CA ILE A 146 -18.89 6.53 -7.08
C ILE A 146 -18.10 7.69 -7.69
N ASN A 147 -16.80 7.81 -7.38
CA ASN A 147 -15.91 8.83 -7.93
C ASN A 147 -15.20 8.38 -9.22
N THR A 148 -15.52 7.21 -9.78
CA THR A 148 -14.95 6.75 -11.06
C THR A 148 -15.10 7.78 -12.19
N PRO A 149 -16.25 8.48 -12.35
CA PRO A 149 -16.39 9.52 -13.36
C PRO A 149 -15.38 10.67 -13.17
N PHE A 150 -15.10 11.10 -11.94
CA PHE A 150 -14.06 12.10 -11.66
C PHE A 150 -12.70 11.62 -12.18
N ILE A 151 -12.31 10.39 -11.83
CA ILE A 151 -11.02 9.81 -12.21
C ILE A 151 -10.89 9.71 -13.74
N GLN A 152 -11.97 9.32 -14.43
CA GLN A 152 -12.00 9.20 -15.89
C GLN A 152 -11.89 10.56 -16.58
N THR A 153 -12.65 11.56 -16.13
CA THR A 153 -12.59 12.92 -16.67
C THR A 153 -11.20 13.51 -16.46
N TRP A 154 -10.66 13.39 -15.24
CA TRP A 154 -9.32 13.85 -14.92
C TRP A 154 -8.25 13.18 -15.80
N ALA A 155 -8.26 11.85 -15.88
CA ALA A 155 -7.28 11.11 -16.67
C ALA A 155 -7.34 11.43 -18.18
N SER A 156 -8.53 11.72 -18.71
CA SER A 156 -8.73 12.04 -20.13
C SER A 156 -8.41 13.49 -20.47
N ALA A 157 -8.53 14.41 -19.51
CA ALA A 157 -8.30 15.83 -19.71
C ALA A 157 -6.83 16.23 -19.54
N LEU A 158 -6.00 15.41 -18.88
CA LEU A 158 -4.59 15.73 -18.60
C LEU A 158 -3.80 16.04 -19.89
N PRO A 159 -3.03 17.15 -19.92
CA PRO A 159 -2.31 17.58 -21.11
C PRO A 159 -1.02 16.81 -21.38
N ASP A 160 -0.47 16.97 -22.59
CA ASP A 160 0.69 16.21 -23.08
C ASP A 160 1.99 16.49 -22.35
N ASN A 161 2.11 17.60 -21.62
CA ASN A 161 3.25 17.90 -20.75
C ASN A 161 3.19 17.14 -19.41
N THR A 162 2.28 16.18 -19.24
CA THR A 162 2.14 15.43 -17.99
C THR A 162 2.69 14.02 -18.08
N ARG A 163 3.31 13.57 -16.99
CA ARG A 163 3.58 12.17 -16.74
C ARG A 163 2.70 11.66 -15.62
N ARG A 164 2.33 10.39 -15.68
CA ARG A 164 1.46 9.75 -14.69
C ARG A 164 2.14 8.51 -14.14
N LEU A 165 2.36 8.45 -12.84
CA LEU A 165 2.80 7.27 -12.11
C LEU A 165 1.66 6.77 -11.24
N SER A 166 1.09 5.62 -11.59
CA SER A 166 -0.01 5.01 -10.85
C SER A 166 0.51 3.84 -10.02
N LEU A 167 0.56 4.00 -8.70
CA LEU A 167 1.02 3.00 -7.74
C LEU A 167 -0.19 2.26 -7.16
N ARG A 168 -0.21 0.93 -7.31
CA ARG A 168 -1.42 0.16 -6.98
C ARG A 168 -1.18 -1.33 -6.81
N LYS A 169 -2.11 -1.98 -6.12
CA LYS A 169 -2.08 -3.44 -5.91
C LYS A 169 -2.72 -4.23 -7.05
N ASN A 170 -3.77 -3.68 -7.64
CA ASN A 170 -4.61 -4.36 -8.64
C ASN A 170 -4.50 -3.65 -10.00
N PRO A 171 -4.79 -4.33 -11.13
CA PRO A 171 -4.90 -3.69 -12.43
C PRO A 171 -6.07 -2.70 -12.49
N PRO A 172 -6.06 -1.73 -13.42
CA PRO A 172 -7.05 -0.66 -13.43
C PRO A 172 -8.35 -1.19 -14.01
N LEU A 173 -9.47 -0.72 -13.45
CA LEU A 173 -10.79 -1.03 -13.99
C LEU A 173 -11.04 -0.30 -15.32
N VAL A 174 -10.27 0.76 -15.59
CA VAL A 174 -10.35 1.56 -16.83
C VAL A 174 -9.18 1.18 -17.72
N SER A 175 -9.47 0.87 -18.98
CA SER A 175 -8.42 0.60 -19.96
C SER A 175 -7.65 1.88 -20.26
N TYR A 176 -6.31 1.83 -20.16
CA TYR A 176 -5.43 2.89 -20.69
C TYR A 176 -5.35 2.86 -22.23
N SER A 177 -6.02 1.92 -22.88
CA SER A 177 -5.93 1.62 -24.32
C SER A 177 -6.63 2.61 -25.24
N SER A 178 -7.08 3.77 -24.76
CA SER A 178 -7.59 4.84 -25.64
C SER A 178 -6.50 5.80 -26.12
N GLN A 179 -5.27 5.68 -25.61
CA GLN A 179 -4.10 6.40 -26.13
C GLN A 179 -3.24 5.41 -26.93
N GLU A 180 -3.37 5.47 -28.25
CA GLU A 180 -2.90 4.52 -29.27
C GLU A 180 -1.37 4.41 -29.44
N ASP A 181 -0.58 4.76 -28.42
CA ASP A 181 0.86 4.55 -28.42
C ASP A 181 1.23 3.54 -27.34
N GLU A 182 1.48 2.29 -27.75
CA GLU A 182 2.02 1.23 -26.89
C GLU A 182 3.37 1.66 -26.24
N LEU A 183 4.02 2.68 -26.81
CA LEU A 183 5.22 3.34 -26.28
C LEU A 183 4.93 4.33 -25.14
N ALA A 184 3.70 4.86 -25.01
CA ALA A 184 3.35 5.87 -23.99
C ALA A 184 3.00 5.24 -22.63
N VAL A 185 2.53 3.99 -22.60
CA VAL A 185 2.11 3.30 -21.37
C VAL A 185 3.04 2.13 -21.05
N LYS A 186 3.70 2.18 -19.89
CA LYS A 186 4.54 1.10 -19.37
C LYS A 186 3.90 0.49 -18.12
N PHE A 187 3.86 -0.84 -18.07
CA PHE A 187 3.46 -1.58 -16.88
C PHE A 187 4.70 -2.16 -16.20
N LEU A 188 4.77 -2.01 -14.87
CA LEU A 188 5.73 -2.69 -14.01
C LEU A 188 4.95 -3.59 -13.05
N THR A 189 5.43 -4.82 -12.90
CA THR A 189 4.83 -5.86 -12.08
C THR A 189 5.66 -6.12 -10.82
N ALA A 190 5.16 -6.98 -9.94
CA ALA A 190 5.93 -7.47 -8.79
C ALA A 190 7.29 -8.05 -9.19
N ASN A 191 7.39 -8.73 -10.34
CA ASN A 191 8.65 -9.30 -10.84
C ASN A 191 9.66 -8.21 -11.21
N ASP A 192 9.20 -7.13 -11.83
CA ASP A 192 10.06 -5.98 -12.14
C ASP A 192 10.51 -5.28 -10.85
N LEU A 193 9.62 -5.20 -9.86
CA LEU A 193 9.86 -4.58 -8.56
C LEU A 193 10.63 -5.48 -7.58
N ALA A 194 10.89 -6.73 -7.90
CA ALA A 194 11.77 -7.58 -7.10
C ALA A 194 13.19 -6.98 -7.08
N LEU A 195 13.88 -7.05 -5.95
CA LEU A 195 15.31 -6.76 -5.83
C LEU A 195 16.09 -7.83 -6.59
N THR A 196 17.01 -7.38 -7.44
CA THR A 196 18.00 -8.24 -8.11
C THR A 196 19.08 -8.69 -7.13
N ASN A 197 19.84 -9.73 -7.47
CA ASN A 197 20.96 -10.18 -6.63
C ASN A 197 22.01 -9.07 -6.38
N VAL A 198 22.21 -8.18 -7.36
CA VAL A 198 23.10 -7.02 -7.22
C VAL A 198 22.54 -6.06 -6.18
N GLU A 199 21.26 -5.72 -6.29
CA GLU A 199 20.55 -4.84 -5.35
C GLU A 199 20.51 -5.40 -3.92
N ILE A 200 20.31 -6.71 -3.77
CA ILE A 200 20.35 -7.41 -2.48
C ILE A 200 21.76 -7.34 -1.88
N SER A 201 22.80 -7.58 -2.69
CA SER A 201 24.19 -7.55 -2.22
C SER A 201 24.59 -6.13 -1.79
N GLN A 202 24.24 -5.11 -2.57
CA GLN A 202 24.48 -3.70 -2.21
C GLN A 202 23.79 -3.32 -0.90
N LEU A 203 22.54 -3.76 -0.71
CA LEU A 203 21.82 -3.53 0.53
C LEU A 203 22.49 -4.26 1.71
N ALA A 204 22.93 -5.50 1.53
CA ALA A 204 23.66 -6.25 2.57
C ALA A 204 24.98 -5.57 2.96
N ASP A 205 25.78 -5.17 1.97
CA ASP A 205 27.06 -4.49 2.14
C ASP A 205 26.87 -3.15 2.90
N SER A 206 25.84 -2.38 2.54
CA SER A 206 25.53 -1.10 3.20
C SER A 206 25.17 -1.25 4.69
N LEU A 207 24.67 -2.43 5.07
CA LEU A 207 24.28 -2.77 6.44
C LEU A 207 25.35 -3.60 7.16
N GLY A 208 26.45 -3.96 6.50
CA GLY A 208 27.51 -4.82 7.05
C GLY A 208 27.07 -6.26 7.30
N ILE A 209 26.13 -6.78 6.51
CA ILE A 209 25.55 -8.12 6.70
C ILE A 209 26.25 -9.14 5.79
N ASP A 210 26.78 -10.21 6.38
CA ASP A 210 27.31 -11.33 5.60
C ASP A 210 26.19 -12.27 5.14
N ILE A 211 25.89 -12.24 3.85
CA ILE A 211 24.91 -13.12 3.20
C ILE A 211 25.55 -14.40 2.61
N SER A 212 26.82 -14.66 2.89
CA SER A 212 27.53 -15.85 2.40
C SER A 212 27.07 -17.15 3.08
N GLU A 213 26.51 -17.04 4.30
CA GLU A 213 25.98 -18.16 5.08
C GLU A 213 24.85 -18.91 4.37
N THR A 214 24.92 -20.24 4.39
CA THR A 214 23.96 -21.13 3.69
C THR A 214 22.51 -20.88 4.10
N SER A 215 22.26 -20.63 5.39
CA SER A 215 20.91 -20.38 5.91
C SER A 215 20.34 -19.03 5.44
N ALA A 216 21.16 -17.99 5.33
CA ALA A 216 20.75 -16.69 4.79
C ALA A 216 20.46 -16.80 3.28
N LYS A 217 21.31 -17.49 2.52
CA LYS A 217 21.10 -17.76 1.09
C LYS A 217 19.78 -18.51 0.83
N ASN A 218 19.49 -19.54 1.62
CA ASN A 218 18.25 -20.30 1.49
C ASN A 218 17.01 -19.44 1.76
N PHE A 219 17.08 -18.53 2.74
CA PHE A 219 15.97 -17.62 3.04
C PHE A 219 15.79 -16.56 1.96
N LEU A 220 16.88 -15.94 1.49
CA LEU A 220 16.86 -14.98 0.39
C LEU A 220 16.29 -15.58 -0.90
N ALA A 221 16.65 -16.83 -1.23
CA ALA A 221 16.09 -17.55 -2.37
C ALA A 221 14.58 -17.72 -2.28
N LYS A 222 14.01 -17.87 -1.08
CA LYS A 222 12.55 -17.96 -0.86
C LYS A 222 11.84 -16.62 -0.96
N LEU A 223 12.53 -15.53 -0.64
CA LEU A 223 11.98 -14.18 -0.74
C LEU A 223 11.85 -13.71 -2.19
N GLN A 224 12.53 -14.36 -3.15
CA GLN A 224 12.40 -14.06 -4.59
C GLN A 224 12.54 -12.55 -4.90
N GLY A 225 13.47 -11.89 -4.21
CA GLY A 225 13.70 -10.45 -4.37
C GLY A 225 12.67 -9.54 -3.68
N TRP A 226 11.71 -10.05 -2.93
CA TRP A 226 10.68 -9.21 -2.30
C TRP A 226 11.28 -8.19 -1.31
N PRO A 227 11.20 -6.87 -1.59
CA PRO A 227 11.91 -5.85 -0.83
C PRO A 227 11.60 -5.83 0.67
N ALA A 228 10.32 -5.81 1.05
CA ALA A 228 9.92 -5.77 2.46
C ALA A 228 10.43 -6.97 3.27
N GLY A 229 10.34 -8.18 2.70
CA GLY A 229 10.84 -9.39 3.36
C GLY A 229 12.36 -9.39 3.49
N ILE A 230 13.08 -8.88 2.49
CA ILE A 230 14.56 -8.80 2.51
C ILE A 230 15.02 -7.73 3.51
N THR A 231 14.40 -6.55 3.50
CA THR A 231 14.69 -5.50 4.50
C THR A 231 14.43 -5.99 5.92
N LEU A 232 13.33 -6.73 6.13
CA LEU A 232 13.05 -7.34 7.43
C LEU A 232 14.11 -8.37 7.81
N LEU A 233 14.49 -9.28 6.91
CA LEU A 233 15.54 -10.25 7.16
C LEU A 233 16.86 -9.56 7.54
N PHE A 234 17.23 -8.51 6.82
CA PHE A 234 18.46 -7.79 7.06
C PHE A 234 18.44 -6.99 8.37
N ASP A 235 17.33 -6.32 8.71
CA ASP A 235 17.20 -5.68 10.01
C ASP A 235 17.34 -6.71 11.15
N LEU A 236 16.79 -7.91 10.98
CA LEU A 236 16.93 -9.01 11.95
C LEU A 236 18.39 -9.51 12.07
N LEU A 237 19.12 -9.63 10.96
CA LEU A 237 20.53 -10.04 10.96
C LEU A 237 21.45 -8.94 11.54
N SER A 238 21.15 -7.67 11.29
CA SER A 238 21.94 -6.54 11.80
C SER A 238 21.91 -6.39 13.32
N LYS A 239 20.82 -6.84 13.97
CA LYS A 239 20.58 -6.66 15.42
C LYS A 239 21.12 -7.80 16.30
N GLN A 240 21.61 -8.91 15.75
CA GLN A 240 22.16 -10.02 16.55
C GLN A 240 23.41 -10.64 15.90
N ASN A 241 24.55 -10.54 16.60
CA ASN A 241 25.71 -11.41 16.38
C ASN A 241 25.28 -12.88 16.52
N ASN A 242 25.45 -13.65 15.43
CA ASN A 242 25.55 -15.10 15.37
C ASN A 242 24.62 -15.89 16.30
N LEU A 243 23.42 -16.22 15.81
CA LEU A 243 22.74 -17.52 15.99
C LEU A 243 21.41 -17.45 15.23
N LEU A 244 21.45 -17.92 13.98
CA LEU A 244 20.34 -18.08 13.06
C LEU A 244 19.01 -18.36 13.78
N LEU A 245 18.13 -17.36 13.76
CA LEU A 245 16.67 -17.47 13.82
C LEU A 245 16.05 -17.97 15.15
N ASN A 246 16.86 -18.42 16.10
CA ASN A 246 16.36 -19.01 17.35
C ASN A 246 15.92 -17.97 18.40
N ASN A 247 16.46 -16.75 18.37
CA ASN A 247 16.19 -15.70 19.37
C ASN A 247 15.68 -14.39 18.77
N MET A 248 14.92 -14.43 17.67
CA MET A 248 14.32 -13.23 17.08
C MET A 248 13.36 -12.53 18.05
N ASP A 249 13.60 -11.23 18.28
CA ASP A 249 12.69 -10.32 18.97
C ASP A 249 11.87 -9.52 17.96
N LEU A 250 10.63 -9.98 17.72
CA LEU A 250 9.71 -9.41 16.73
C LEU A 250 8.81 -8.31 17.30
N ARG A 251 8.94 -7.97 18.59
CA ARG A 251 8.04 -7.01 19.28
C ARG A 251 8.16 -5.58 18.78
N ASN A 252 9.26 -5.24 18.11
CA ASN A 252 9.57 -3.88 17.66
C ASN A 252 9.15 -3.61 16.19
N TYR A 253 8.49 -4.56 15.53
CA TYR A 253 8.14 -4.46 14.10
C TYR A 253 6.64 -4.23 13.91
N ASP A 254 6.27 -3.55 12.82
CA ASP A 254 4.87 -3.32 12.45
C ASP A 254 4.14 -4.67 12.25
N PRO A 255 3.10 -4.97 13.05
CA PRO A 255 2.33 -6.21 12.92
C PRO A 255 1.68 -6.40 11.54
N LYS A 256 1.44 -5.34 10.76
CA LYS A 256 0.92 -5.45 9.39
C LYS A 256 1.99 -5.95 8.43
N LEU A 257 3.19 -5.37 8.49
CA LEU A 257 4.34 -5.79 7.69
C LEU A 257 4.67 -7.26 7.96
N LEU A 258 4.71 -7.65 9.23
CA LEU A 258 4.99 -9.04 9.63
C LEU A 258 3.91 -10.02 9.12
N ARG A 259 2.63 -9.60 9.13
CA ARG A 259 1.53 -10.40 8.55
C ARG A 259 1.63 -10.54 7.05
N GLU A 260 2.00 -9.47 6.36
CA GLU A 260 2.25 -9.52 4.92
C GLU A 260 3.43 -10.44 4.59
N VAL A 261 4.48 -10.42 5.43
CA VAL A 261 5.64 -11.32 5.29
C VAL A 261 5.29 -12.78 5.50
N ALA A 262 4.57 -13.05 6.57
CA ALA A 262 4.03 -14.38 6.82
C ALA A 262 3.12 -14.86 5.68
N GLY A 263 2.24 -14.00 5.16
CA GLY A 263 1.31 -14.31 4.09
C GLY A 263 2.01 -14.74 2.81
N GLN A 264 2.93 -13.92 2.28
CA GLN A 264 3.61 -14.22 1.02
C GLN A 264 4.57 -15.43 1.12
N LEU A 265 5.23 -15.60 2.27
CA LEU A 265 6.05 -16.79 2.52
C LEU A 265 5.20 -18.07 2.59
N SER A 266 3.94 -17.97 3.05
CA SER A 266 3.02 -19.11 3.09
C SER A 266 2.46 -19.50 1.72
N GLU A 267 2.35 -18.54 0.79
CA GLU A 267 1.89 -18.75 -0.60
C GLU A 267 2.98 -19.39 -1.49
N SER A 268 4.25 -19.21 -1.14
CA SER A 268 5.41 -19.69 -1.92
C SER A 268 5.80 -21.17 -1.65
N ARG A 269 4.89 -22.01 -1.13
CA ARG A 269 5.21 -23.39 -0.70
C ARG A 269 5.31 -24.40 -1.85
N SER A 270 6.55 -24.70 -2.24
CA SER A 270 6.95 -26.04 -2.71
C SER A 270 7.95 -26.67 -1.72
N MET A 271 7.48 -27.72 -1.02
CA MET A 271 8.16 -28.79 -0.24
C MET A 271 9.35 -28.52 0.73
N SER A 272 9.12 -29.01 1.96
CA SER A 272 9.96 -29.45 3.08
C SER A 272 11.33 -28.81 3.32
N ASP A 273 11.35 -27.90 4.29
CA ASP A 273 12.45 -27.83 5.27
C ASP A 273 11.82 -27.51 6.63
N HIS A 274 11.81 -28.47 7.56
CA HIS A 274 11.09 -28.37 8.85
C HIS A 274 11.52 -27.13 9.64
N GLN A 275 12.79 -26.73 9.53
CA GLN A 275 13.32 -25.53 10.17
C GLN A 275 12.71 -24.25 9.60
N LEU A 276 12.48 -24.19 8.28
CA LEU A 276 11.89 -23.01 7.62
C LEU A 276 10.39 -22.90 7.89
N ASP A 277 9.68 -24.02 7.93
CA ASP A 277 8.29 -24.03 8.41
C ASP A 277 8.21 -23.64 9.88
N GLU A 278 9.17 -24.05 10.72
CA GLU A 278 9.23 -23.62 12.13
C GLU A 278 9.53 -22.12 12.27
N ILE A 279 10.39 -21.55 11.43
CA ILE A 279 10.70 -20.11 11.43
C ILE A 279 9.53 -19.28 10.92
N ILE A 280 8.93 -19.70 9.80
CA ILE A 280 7.71 -19.08 9.25
C ILE A 280 6.57 -19.20 10.27
N ASN A 281 6.39 -20.38 10.88
CA ASN A 281 5.40 -20.59 11.93
C ASN A 281 5.74 -19.85 13.22
N ARG A 282 7.00 -19.56 13.56
CA ARG A 282 7.40 -18.74 14.73
C ARG A 282 7.23 -17.24 14.46
N MET A 283 7.50 -16.79 13.24
CA MET A 283 7.15 -15.43 12.78
C MET A 283 5.63 -15.29 12.83
N ILE A 284 4.88 -16.24 12.26
CA ILE A 284 3.42 -16.29 12.36
C ILE A 284 3.00 -16.37 13.83
N ASP A 285 3.57 -17.25 14.63
CA ASP A 285 3.06 -17.52 15.98
C ASP A 285 3.28 -16.33 16.91
N LYS A 286 4.44 -15.65 16.89
CA LYS A 286 4.65 -14.45 17.75
C LYS A 286 3.95 -13.19 17.25
N VAL A 287 3.65 -13.10 15.95
CA VAL A 287 3.00 -11.94 15.31
C VAL A 287 1.48 -12.04 15.36
N PHE A 288 0.94 -13.25 15.24
CA PHE A 288 -0.49 -13.53 15.36
C PHE A 288 -0.91 -13.92 16.77
N TYR A 289 0.01 -14.45 17.60
CA TYR A 289 -0.21 -14.77 19.01
C TYR A 289 0.90 -14.14 19.86
N GLY A 290 0.60 -12.97 20.45
CA GLY A 290 1.50 -12.30 21.40
C GLY A 290 1.94 -13.22 22.56
N PRO A 291 2.90 -12.78 23.40
CA PRO A 291 3.52 -13.61 24.42
C PRO A 291 2.42 -14.25 25.28
N ARG A 292 2.47 -15.58 25.42
CA ARG A 292 1.58 -16.34 26.32
C ARG A 292 1.61 -15.70 27.70
N SER A 293 0.63 -14.85 27.99
CA SER A 293 0.31 -14.44 29.34
C SER A 293 -0.26 -15.66 30.04
N ARG A 294 0.57 -16.31 30.85
CA ARG A 294 0.07 -17.12 31.96
C ARG A 294 -0.60 -16.16 32.94
N GLY A 295 -1.93 -16.07 32.88
CA GLY A 295 -2.71 -15.31 33.86
C GLY A 295 -3.97 -14.73 33.24
N GLY A 296 -5.13 -15.27 33.66
CA GLY A 296 -6.42 -15.03 33.03
C GLY A 296 -6.96 -13.60 33.13
N LYS A 297 -7.61 -13.17 32.04
CA LYS A 297 -8.94 -12.54 31.96
C LYS A 297 -9.24 -12.24 30.48
N SER A 298 -10.33 -12.81 29.95
CA SER A 298 -11.03 -12.47 28.71
C SER A 298 -10.16 -12.05 27.50
N GLU A 299 -9.72 -13.03 26.69
CA GLU A 299 -9.16 -12.73 25.36
C GLU A 299 -10.26 -12.17 24.46
N SER A 300 -10.15 -10.90 24.07
CA SER A 300 -11.04 -10.30 23.07
C SER A 300 -10.83 -10.92 21.69
N LEU A 301 -11.91 -11.00 20.90
CA LEU A 301 -11.82 -11.46 19.52
C LEU A 301 -11.00 -10.47 18.70
N THR A 302 -10.13 -10.99 17.84
CA THR A 302 -9.48 -10.18 16.81
C THR A 302 -10.51 -9.73 15.79
N ALA A 303 -10.25 -8.61 15.09
CA ALA A 303 -11.14 -8.12 14.02
C ALA A 303 -11.48 -9.23 13.00
N ARG A 304 -10.49 -10.08 12.69
CA ARG A 304 -10.67 -11.19 11.75
C ARG A 304 -11.52 -12.33 12.30
N GLU A 305 -11.38 -12.65 13.58
CA GLU A 305 -12.24 -13.64 14.25
C GLU A 305 -13.67 -13.11 14.39
N ALA A 306 -13.87 -11.80 14.60
CA ALA A 306 -15.18 -11.17 14.62
C ALA A 306 -15.87 -11.20 13.25
N GLU A 307 -15.14 -10.90 12.17
CA GLU A 307 -15.63 -11.05 10.79
C GLU A 307 -16.03 -12.50 10.46
N ILE A 308 -15.21 -13.46 10.88
CA ILE A 308 -15.50 -14.88 10.71
C ILE A 308 -16.73 -15.28 11.53
N LEU A 309 -16.86 -14.78 12.77
CA LEU A 309 -17.99 -15.04 13.64
C LEU A 309 -19.31 -14.49 13.06
N LEU A 310 -19.30 -13.29 12.49
CA LEU A 310 -20.44 -12.74 11.74
C LEU A 310 -20.78 -13.61 10.52
N ALA A 311 -19.77 -14.10 9.81
CA ALA A 311 -19.99 -14.99 8.67
C ALA A 311 -20.51 -16.39 9.09
N LEU A 312 -20.16 -16.87 10.30
CA LEU A 312 -20.66 -18.14 10.84
C LEU A 312 -22.16 -18.10 11.16
N ASP A 313 -22.73 -16.92 11.44
CA ASP A 313 -24.16 -16.77 11.68
C ASP A 313 -25.00 -17.02 10.42
N SER A 314 -24.44 -16.70 9.25
CA SER A 314 -25.07 -17.00 7.96
C SER A 314 -24.92 -18.49 7.62
N ASN A 315 -26.00 -19.19 7.26
CA ASN A 315 -26.04 -20.67 7.10
C ASN A 315 -25.30 -21.21 5.84
N VAL A 316 -24.11 -20.68 5.56
CA VAL A 316 -23.25 -20.98 4.41
C VAL A 316 -22.06 -21.87 4.80
N THR A 317 -21.53 -22.62 3.83
CA THR A 317 -20.42 -23.55 4.05
C THR A 317 -19.10 -22.82 4.32
N LEU A 318 -18.14 -23.51 4.95
CA LEU A 318 -16.82 -22.96 5.23
C LEU A 318 -16.07 -22.57 3.96
N GLU A 319 -16.29 -23.28 2.85
CA GLU A 319 -15.73 -22.94 1.54
C GLU A 319 -16.22 -21.58 1.06
N VAL A 320 -17.53 -21.33 1.18
CA VAL A 320 -18.14 -20.05 0.77
C VAL A 320 -17.67 -18.92 1.67
N ILE A 321 -17.52 -19.16 2.98
CA ILE A 321 -16.97 -18.18 3.93
C ILE A 321 -15.52 -17.85 3.56
N ALA A 322 -14.69 -18.86 3.28
CA ALA A 322 -13.30 -18.67 2.89
C ALA A 322 -13.18 -17.82 1.62
N THR A 323 -14.00 -18.11 0.60
CA THR A 323 -14.06 -17.34 -0.64
C THR A 323 -14.54 -15.90 -0.41
N LYS A 324 -15.64 -15.70 0.34
CA LYS A 324 -16.16 -14.34 0.66
C LYS A 324 -15.15 -13.49 1.42
N LEU A 325 -14.36 -14.14 2.27
CA LEU A 325 -13.34 -13.48 3.08
C LEU A 325 -11.98 -13.44 2.39
N PHE A 326 -11.84 -13.93 1.15
CA PHE A 326 -10.59 -13.98 0.39
C PHE A 326 -9.43 -14.64 1.15
N ILE A 327 -9.69 -15.76 1.84
CA ILE A 327 -8.68 -16.55 2.55
C ILE A 327 -8.75 -18.03 2.19
N SER A 328 -7.66 -18.77 2.38
CA SER A 328 -7.67 -20.22 2.15
C SER A 328 -8.56 -20.95 3.18
N LYS A 329 -9.10 -22.12 2.81
CA LYS A 329 -9.87 -22.99 3.71
C LYS A 329 -9.07 -23.41 4.95
N ASN A 330 -7.76 -23.56 4.83
CA ASN A 330 -6.88 -23.89 5.96
C ASN A 330 -6.70 -22.70 6.90
N THR A 331 -6.53 -21.49 6.35
CA THR A 331 -6.49 -20.24 7.13
C THR A 331 -7.80 -20.05 7.91
N LEU A 332 -8.94 -20.31 7.27
CA LEU A 332 -10.24 -20.27 7.94
C LEU A 332 -10.33 -21.30 9.09
N LYS A 333 -9.91 -22.55 8.88
CA LYS A 333 -9.89 -23.57 9.94
C LYS A 333 -9.03 -23.17 11.14
N THR A 334 -7.88 -22.53 10.89
CA THR A 334 -7.01 -22.00 11.95
C THR A 334 -7.71 -20.91 12.76
N HIS A 335 -8.35 -19.95 12.09
CA HIS A 335 -9.12 -18.91 12.78
C HIS A 335 -10.32 -19.49 13.55
N LEU A 336 -11.03 -20.47 13.00
CA LEU A 336 -12.15 -21.15 13.68
C LEU A 336 -11.71 -21.84 14.96
N LYS A 337 -10.57 -22.56 14.93
CA LYS A 337 -10.02 -23.21 16.13
C LYS A 337 -9.77 -22.21 17.27
N ASN A 338 -9.28 -21.02 16.93
CA ASN A 338 -9.00 -19.97 17.92
C ASN A 338 -10.27 -19.27 18.39
N LEU A 339 -11.19 -18.96 17.47
CA LEU A 339 -12.49 -18.41 17.78
C LEU A 339 -13.25 -19.33 18.74
N TYR A 340 -13.28 -20.64 18.44
CA TYR A 340 -13.91 -21.65 19.27
C TYR A 340 -13.27 -21.74 20.64
N ARG A 341 -11.94 -21.78 20.73
CA ARG A 341 -11.22 -21.73 22.02
C ARG A 341 -11.57 -20.47 22.83
N LYS A 342 -11.63 -19.29 22.19
CA LYS A 342 -11.91 -18.00 22.85
C LYS A 342 -13.36 -17.87 23.33
N LEU A 343 -14.29 -18.42 22.57
CA LEU A 343 -15.71 -18.50 22.94
C LEU A 343 -16.00 -19.73 23.82
N ASP A 344 -15.00 -20.55 24.14
CA ASP A 344 -15.17 -21.85 24.82
C ASP A 344 -16.17 -22.77 24.09
N ALA A 345 -16.25 -22.66 22.77
CA ALA A 345 -17.14 -23.45 21.93
C ALA A 345 -16.42 -24.67 21.35
N ASP A 346 -17.18 -25.73 21.09
CA ASP A 346 -16.73 -26.99 20.49
C ASP A 346 -17.25 -27.19 19.06
N SER A 347 -18.19 -26.36 18.64
CA SER A 347 -18.95 -26.48 17.40
C SER A 347 -19.38 -25.11 16.88
N ARG A 348 -19.74 -25.06 15.59
CA ARG A 348 -20.25 -23.84 14.94
C ARG A 348 -21.46 -23.28 15.68
N ASP A 349 -22.42 -24.15 16.01
CA ASP A 349 -23.67 -23.75 16.64
C ASP A 349 -23.44 -23.25 18.07
N SER A 350 -22.55 -23.92 18.83
CA SER A 350 -22.13 -23.49 20.16
C SER A 350 -21.43 -22.12 20.12
N ALA A 351 -20.57 -21.88 19.11
CA ALA A 351 -19.88 -20.60 18.93
C ALA A 351 -20.85 -19.44 18.63
N VAL A 352 -21.80 -19.65 17.70
CA VAL A 352 -22.82 -18.65 17.35
C VAL A 352 -23.75 -18.38 18.53
N ALA A 353 -24.20 -19.42 19.24
CA ALA A 353 -25.07 -19.26 20.41
C ALA A 353 -24.38 -18.47 21.54
N LYS A 354 -23.11 -18.79 21.85
CA LYS A 354 -22.33 -18.05 22.85
C LYS A 354 -22.06 -16.61 22.42
N ALA A 355 -21.80 -16.37 21.13
CA ALA A 355 -21.60 -15.03 20.61
C ALA A 355 -22.86 -14.14 20.70
N ARG A 356 -24.05 -14.68 20.43
CA ARG A 356 -25.33 -13.98 20.64
C ARG A 356 -25.57 -13.64 22.12
N ASN A 357 -25.30 -14.59 23.01
CA ASN A 357 -25.42 -14.36 24.46
C ASN A 357 -24.44 -13.29 24.99
N LEU A 358 -23.29 -13.15 24.33
CA LEU A 358 -22.27 -12.12 24.63
C LEU A 358 -22.48 -10.80 23.86
N SER A 359 -23.55 -10.68 23.08
CA SER A 359 -23.85 -9.50 22.23
C SER A 359 -22.73 -9.12 21.25
N LEU A 360 -22.02 -10.13 20.73
CA LEU A 360 -20.94 -9.95 19.74
C LEU A 360 -21.43 -10.04 18.28
N ILE A 361 -22.60 -10.64 18.07
CA ILE A 361 -23.33 -10.77 16.79
C ILE A 361 -24.83 -10.75 17.02
#